data_AF-A0A5J4PDT6-F1
#
_entry.id   AF-A0A5J4PDT6-F1
#
_cell.length_a   1.000
_cell.length_b   1.000
_cell.length_c   1.000
_cell.angle_alpha   90.00
_cell.angle_beta   90.00
_cell.angle_gamma   90.00
#
_symmetry.space_group_name_H-M   'P 1'
#
loop_
_entity.id
_entity.type
_entity.pdbx_description
1 polymer ?
#
loop_
_entity_poly.entity_id
_entity_poly.type
_entity_poly.pdbx_seq_one_letter_code
_entity_poly.pdbx_strand_id
1 'polypeptide(L)'
;GTILFIEDVNESPHTVERIMYNLKLGGVLEKLSGLIIGQFTEYEEDNSLGKDLYGALADIIKEYEYPICFNFPVGHVTNNLPLILGAKVELVVSKRMVELRF
;
A
#
# COMPACT_ATOMS: atom_id res chain seq x y z
N GLY A 1 14.11 9.33 -3.36
CA GLY A 1 12.83 9.94 -2.98
C GLY A 1 12.30 9.21 -1.76
N THR A 2 10.98 9.15 -1.60
CA THR A 2 10.32 8.62 -0.40
C THR A 2 9.71 7.26 -0.69
N ILE A 3 9.81 6.31 0.25
CA ILE A 3 9.00 5.10 0.26
C ILE A 3 7.81 5.34 1.17
N LEU A 4 6.61 5.22 0.63
CA LEU A 4 5.35 5.33 1.38
C LEU A 4 4.87 3.93 1.75
N PHE A 5 4.40 3.74 2.98
CA PHE A 5 3.56 2.59 3.31
C PHE A 5 2.18 3.07 3.75
N ILE A 6 1.16 2.25 3.50
CA ILE A 6 -0.22 2.49 3.92
C ILE A 6 -0.83 1.19 4.42
N GLU A 7 -1.65 1.27 5.45
CA GLU A 7 -2.42 0.18 6.06
C GLU A 7 -3.61 0.81 6.80
N ASP A 8 -4.63 0.01 7.11
CA ASP A 8 -5.76 0.49 7.90
C ASP A 8 -6.57 -0.65 8.54
N VAL A 9 -7.44 -0.31 9.49
CA VAL A 9 -8.36 -1.23 10.15
C VAL A 9 -9.76 -0.64 10.23
N ASN A 10 -10.79 -1.46 9.98
CA ASN A 10 -12.20 -1.03 9.98
C ASN A 10 -12.55 0.06 8.93
N GLU A 11 -11.73 0.24 7.90
CA GLU A 11 -12.02 1.18 6.81
C GLU A 11 -12.65 0.50 5.60
N SER A 12 -13.75 1.07 5.11
CA SER A 12 -14.46 0.51 3.95
C SER A 12 -13.62 0.59 2.67
N PRO A 13 -13.75 -0.36 1.73
CA PRO A 13 -13.02 -0.33 0.47
C PRO A 13 -13.15 0.99 -0.31
N HIS A 14 -14.33 1.61 -0.33
CA HIS A 14 -14.54 2.94 -0.94
C HIS A 14 -13.74 4.07 -0.29
N THR A 15 -13.64 4.08 1.04
CA THR A 15 -12.86 5.10 1.73
C THR A 15 -11.39 4.96 1.37
N VAL A 16 -10.86 3.73 1.39
CA VAL A 16 -9.46 3.46 1.04
C VAL A 16 -9.19 3.83 -0.42
N GLU A 17 -10.06 3.44 -1.35
CA GLU A 17 -9.96 3.81 -2.77
C GLU A 17 -9.95 5.33 -2.95
N ARG A 18 -10.85 6.05 -2.28
CA ARG A 18 -10.93 7.51 -2.31
C ARG A 18 -9.64 8.17 -1.79
N ILE A 19 -9.07 7.66 -0.70
CA ILE A 19 -7.78 8.15 -0.18
C ILE A 19 -6.68 7.95 -1.22
N MET A 20 -6.64 6.80 -1.88
CA MET A 20 -5.65 6.50 -2.90
C MET A 20 -5.79 7.38 -4.14
N TYR A 21 -7.01 7.68 -4.57
CA TYR A 21 -7.26 8.69 -5.61
C TYR A 21 -6.83 10.09 -5.18
N ASN A 22 -7.04 10.48 -3.93
CA ASN A 22 -6.57 11.78 -3.43
C ASN A 22 -5.04 11.89 -3.48
N LEU A 23 -4.31 10.84 -3.08
CA LEU A 23 -2.85 10.79 -3.18
C LEU A 23 -2.37 10.85 -4.63
N LYS A 24 -3.08 10.17 -5.52
CA LYS A 24 -2.81 10.16 -6.96
C LYS A 24 -3.01 11.54 -7.58
N LEU A 25 -4.21 12.11 -7.44
CA LEU A 25 -4.58 13.41 -8.01
C LEU A 25 -3.80 14.57 -7.38
N GLY A 26 -3.38 14.43 -6.13
CA GLY A 26 -2.49 15.37 -5.44
C GLY A 26 -1.02 15.31 -5.88
N GLY A 27 -0.64 14.39 -6.78
CA GLY A 27 0.73 14.24 -7.25
C GLY A 27 1.69 13.76 -6.15
N VAL A 28 1.19 12.98 -5.18
CA VAL A 28 2.03 12.34 -4.16
C VAL A 28 2.63 11.06 -4.73
N LEU A 29 1.79 10.22 -5.34
CA LEU A 29 2.20 8.92 -5.86
C LEU A 29 3.25 9.04 -6.98
N GLU A 30 3.23 10.10 -7.78
CA GLU A 30 4.22 10.34 -8.85
C GLU A 30 5.65 10.63 -8.32
N LYS A 31 5.78 11.05 -7.06
CA LYS A 31 7.05 11.46 -6.44
C LYS A 31 7.71 10.36 -5.61
N LEU A 32 7.04 9.21 -5.47
CA LEU A 32 7.52 8.11 -4.67
C LEU A 32 8.70 7.39 -5.35
N SER A 33 9.54 6.79 -4.53
CA SER A 33 10.58 5.85 -4.95
C SER A 33 10.23 4.40 -4.60
N GLY A 34 9.07 4.19 -3.98
CA GLY A 34 8.49 2.88 -3.69
C GLY A 34 7.20 3.01 -2.89
N LEU A 35 6.35 1.98 -2.96
CA LEU A 35 5.06 1.93 -2.28
C LEU A 35 4.85 0.56 -1.64
N ILE A 36 4.50 0.57 -0.37
CA ILE A 36 4.17 -0.63 0.41
C ILE A 36 2.69 -0.59 0.75
N ILE A 37 1.91 -1.49 0.16
CA ILE A 37 0.53 -1.72 0.56
C ILE A 37 0.57 -2.77 1.67
N GLY A 38 0.36 -2.32 2.90
CA GLY A 38 0.29 -3.16 4.11
C GLY A 38 -1.02 -3.94 4.18
N GLN A 39 -1.42 -4.31 5.39
CA GLN A 39 -2.57 -5.16 5.64
C GLN A 39 -3.78 -4.33 6.05
N PHE A 40 -4.77 -4.28 5.16
CA PHE A 40 -6.12 -3.78 5.47
C PHE A 40 -6.90 -4.89 6.17
N THR A 41 -7.51 -4.59 7.32
CA THR A 41 -8.16 -5.60 8.18
C THR A 41 -9.50 -5.11 8.72
N GLU A 42 -10.32 -6.05 9.19
CA GLU A 42 -11.63 -5.77 9.81
C GLU A 42 -12.59 -4.95 8.94
N TYR A 43 -12.54 -5.12 7.62
CA TYR A 43 -13.47 -4.48 6.70
C TYR A 43 -14.38 -5.53 6.03
N GLU A 44 -15.58 -5.11 5.65
CA GLU A 44 -16.44 -5.88 4.76
C GLU A 44 -16.14 -5.49 3.32
N GLU A 45 -15.96 -6.49 2.46
CA GLU A 45 -15.70 -6.25 1.04
C GLU A 45 -16.92 -5.61 0.37
N ASP A 46 -16.68 -4.73 -0.60
CA ASP A 46 -17.75 -4.04 -1.31
C ASP A 46 -17.74 -4.38 -2.81
N ASN A 47 -18.71 -5.21 -3.21
CA ASN A 47 -18.87 -5.65 -4.58
C ASN A 47 -19.17 -4.49 -5.57
N SER A 48 -19.55 -3.30 -5.10
CA SER A 48 -19.82 -2.16 -5.98
C SER A 48 -18.57 -1.56 -6.62
N LEU A 49 -17.37 -1.84 -6.08
CA LEU A 49 -16.09 -1.52 -6.75
C LEU A 49 -15.83 -2.40 -7.98
N GLY A 50 -16.57 -3.51 -8.13
CA GLY A 50 -16.37 -4.49 -9.20
C GLY A 50 -15.10 -5.35 -9.05
N LYS A 51 -14.32 -5.12 -7.99
CA LYS A 51 -13.11 -5.87 -7.59
C LYS A 51 -12.99 -5.85 -6.07
N ASP A 52 -12.16 -6.75 -5.53
CA ASP A 52 -11.73 -6.63 -4.14
C ASP A 52 -10.88 -5.37 -3.93
N LEU A 53 -10.73 -4.95 -2.67
CA LEU A 53 -9.96 -3.77 -2.31
C LEU A 53 -8.56 -3.78 -2.94
N TYR A 54 -7.81 -4.89 -2.82
CA TYR A 54 -6.45 -4.99 -3.34
C TYR A 54 -6.39 -4.87 -4.88
N GLY A 55 -7.38 -5.42 -5.59
CA GLY A 55 -7.53 -5.31 -7.03
C GLY A 55 -7.86 -3.88 -7.48
N ALA A 56 -8.70 -3.17 -6.72
CA ALA A 56 -8.98 -1.75 -6.96
C ALA A 56 -7.71 -0.89 -6.74
N LEU A 57 -6.97 -1.14 -5.65
CA LEU A 57 -5.69 -0.46 -5.40
C LEU A 57 -4.66 -0.72 -6.49
N ALA A 58 -4.55 -1.97 -6.95
CA ALA A 58 -3.66 -2.34 -8.05
C ALA A 58 -3.99 -1.57 -9.34
N ASP A 59 -5.27 -1.37 -9.65
CA ASP A 59 -5.68 -0.59 -10.82
C ASP A 59 -5.29 0.90 -10.73
N ILE A 60 -5.35 1.49 -9.53
CA ILE A 60 -4.97 2.88 -9.31
C ILE A 60 -3.47 3.08 -9.54
N ILE A 61 -2.64 2.13 -9.10
CA ILE A 61 -1.18 2.28 -9.04
C ILE A 61 -0.41 1.58 -10.17
N LYS A 62 -1.09 0.86 -11.07
CA LYS A 62 -0.45 0.09 -12.17
C LYS A 62 0.38 0.91 -13.16
N GLU A 63 0.20 2.24 -13.19
CA GLU A 63 0.95 3.13 -14.08
C GLU A 63 2.33 3.51 -13.53
N TYR A 64 2.62 3.21 -12.26
CA TYR A 64 3.88 3.57 -11.63
C TYR A 64 4.92 2.45 -11.76
N GLU A 65 6.16 2.81 -12.08
CA GLU A 65 7.25 1.85 -12.33
C GLU A 65 8.20 1.61 -11.13
N TYR A 66 8.05 2.35 -10.04
CA TYR A 66 8.84 2.11 -8.83
C TYR A 66 8.44 0.79 -8.14
N PRO A 67 9.25 0.25 -7.21
CA PRO A 67 8.91 -0.98 -6.49
C PRO A 67 7.61 -0.84 -5.69
N ILE A 68 6.65 -1.73 -5.96
CA ILE A 68 5.37 -1.82 -5.25
C ILE A 68 5.21 -3.24 -4.69
N CYS A 69 4.85 -3.36 -3.42
CA CYS A 69 4.46 -4.64 -2.82
C CYS A 69 3.11 -4.56 -2.13
N PHE A 70 2.49 -5.72 -1.97
CA PHE A 70 1.21 -5.90 -1.30
C PHE A 70 1.35 -6.87 -0.14
N ASN A 71 0.45 -6.77 0.84
CA ASN A 71 0.37 -7.66 2.00
C ASN A 71 1.72 -7.75 2.75
N PHE A 72 2.43 -6.62 2.84
CA PHE A 72 3.62 -6.50 3.68
C PHE A 72 3.19 -6.63 5.15
N PRO A 73 3.96 -7.28 6.06
CA PRO A 73 3.54 -7.59 7.43
C PRO A 73 3.53 -6.35 8.34
N VAL A 74 2.70 -5.38 8.00
CA VAL A 74 2.45 -4.13 8.72
C VAL A 74 0.96 -3.86 8.69
N GLY A 75 0.38 -3.58 9.86
CA GLY A 75 -1.03 -3.28 10.04
C GLY A 75 -1.60 -3.84 11.33
N HIS A 76 -2.92 -3.99 11.41
CA HIS A 76 -3.60 -4.47 12.62
C HIS A 76 -3.72 -6.00 12.66
N VAL A 77 -2.58 -6.70 12.66
CA VAL A 77 -2.51 -8.18 12.74
C VAL A 77 -1.54 -8.66 13.81
N THR A 78 -1.60 -9.95 14.16
CA THR A 78 -0.68 -10.59 15.12
C THR A 78 0.79 -10.45 14.70
N ASN A 79 1.10 -10.62 13.41
CA ASN A 79 2.45 -10.47 12.87
C ASN A 79 2.66 -9.07 12.27
N ASN A 80 2.63 -8.05 13.13
CA ASN A 80 2.87 -6.66 12.76
C ASN A 80 4.32 -6.28 13.04
N LEU A 81 5.13 -6.12 11.98
CA LEU A 81 6.54 -5.75 12.10
C LEU A 81 6.69 -4.23 12.21
N PRO A 82 7.55 -3.74 13.13
CA PRO A 82 7.78 -2.32 13.29
C PRO A 82 8.51 -1.72 12.09
N LEU A 83 8.11 -0.51 11.70
CA LEU A 83 8.79 0.29 10.69
C LEU A 83 9.35 1.57 11.31
N ILE A 84 10.57 1.95 10.92
CA ILE A 84 11.23 3.17 11.39
C ILE A 84 10.91 4.31 10.42
N LEU A 85 10.09 5.26 10.88
CA LEU A 85 9.72 6.44 10.07
C LEU A 85 10.90 7.38 9.89
N GLY A 86 11.12 7.83 8.65
CA GLY A 86 12.21 8.76 8.30
C GLY A 86 13.59 8.12 8.18
N ALA A 87 13.71 6.81 8.38
CA ALA A 87 14.95 6.09 8.13
C ALA A 87 15.29 6.06 6.63
N LYS A 88 16.59 6.03 6.33
CA LYS A 88 17.07 5.69 4.99
C LYS A 88 16.89 4.18 4.81
N VAL A 89 16.17 3.77 3.78
CA VAL A 89 15.84 2.36 3.54
C VAL A 89 16.00 1.99 2.06
N GLU A 90 16.17 0.70 1.79
CA GLU A 90 16.14 0.10 0.45
C GLU A 90 14.97 -0.89 0.37
N LEU A 91 14.06 -0.69 -0.59
CA LEU A 91 12.95 -1.60 -0.88
C LEU A 91 13.27 -2.40 -2.14
N VAL A 92 13.33 -3.73 -2.01
CA VAL A 92 13.55 -4.67 -3.12
C VAL A 92 12.31 -5.53 -3.28
N VAL A 93 11.67 -5.47 -4.45
CA VAL A 93 10.51 -6.30 -4.80
C VAL A 93 10.89 -7.25 -5.92
N SER A 94 10.65 -8.54 -5.71
CA SER A 94 10.85 -9.59 -6.70
C SER A 94 9.64 -10.53 -6.73
N LYS A 95 9.58 -11.44 -7.71
CA LYS A 95 8.50 -12.42 -7.84
C LYS A 95 8.34 -13.36 -6.63
N ARG A 96 9.38 -13.53 -5.81
CA ARG A 96 9.41 -14.51 -4.71
C ARG A 96 9.62 -13.91 -3.33
N MET A 97 10.09 -12.66 -3.27
CA MET A 97 10.52 -12.04 -2.03
C MET A 97 10.36 -10.53 -2.12
N VAL A 98 9.96 -9.95 -0.99
CA VAL A 98 9.97 -8.51 -0.74
C VAL A 98 10.90 -8.29 0.45
N GLU A 99 11.84 -7.36 0.32
CA GLU A 99 12.82 -7.05 1.35
C GLU A 99 12.86 -5.54 1.58
N LEU A 100 12.79 -5.13 2.85
CA LEU A 100 12.97 -3.75 3.29
C LEU A 100 14.19 -3.69 4.21
N ARG A 101 15.25 -3.01 3.77
CA ARG A 101 16.52 -2.88 4.51
C ARG A 101 16.65 -1.49 5.11
N PHE A 102 17.17 -1.41 6.33
CA PHE A 102 17.48 -0.17 7.04
C PHE A 102 18.98 0.11 7.02
#